data_AF-A0A1Q3HT59-F1
#
_entry.id   AF-A0A1Q3HT59-F1
#
_cell.length_a   1.000
_cell.length_b   1.000
_cell.length_c   1.000
_cell.angle_alpha   90.00
_cell.angle_beta   90.00
_cell.angle_gamma   90.00
#
_symmetry.space_group_name_H-M   'P 1'
#
loop_
_entity.id
_entity.type
_entity.pdbx_description
1 polymer ?
#
loop_
_entity_poly.entity_id
_entity_poly.type
_entity_poly.pdbx_seq_one_letter_code
_entity_poly.pdbx_strand_id
1 'polypeptide(L)'
;MILQMEARHWARQRVAGERYLCLLQEGELVVVLDRCKHRGGPLSLGTYDERTQCVKCPWHDMVNTPRNLEARRMPSVRVGAVMTVVVPEPD
;
A
#
# COMPACT_ATOMS: atom_id res chain seq x y z
N MET A 1 -7.91 -0.60 15.05
CA MET A 1 -8.78 0.54 14.65
C MET A 1 -9.17 0.46 13.17
N ILE A 2 -10.17 1.26 12.73
CA ILE A 2 -10.60 1.34 11.33
C ILE A 2 -9.99 2.58 10.66
N LEU A 3 -9.47 2.39 9.44
CA LEU A 3 -9.03 3.44 8.55
C LEU A 3 -9.90 3.45 7.29
N GLN A 4 -10.34 4.63 6.87
CA GLN A 4 -10.99 4.83 5.57
C GLN A 4 -10.09 5.64 4.64
N MET A 5 -9.98 5.21 3.38
CA MET A 5 -9.23 5.92 2.36
C MET A 5 -9.90 5.79 0.99
N GLU A 6 -9.54 6.66 0.04
CA GLU A 6 -10.04 6.57 -1.33
C GLU A 6 -9.72 5.21 -1.96
N ALA A 7 -10.72 4.58 -2.58
CA ALA A 7 -10.55 3.39 -3.41
C ALA A 7 -10.04 3.76 -4.80
N ARG A 8 -8.80 4.26 -4.83
CA ARG A 8 -8.10 4.69 -6.03
C ARG A 8 -6.65 4.24 -5.98
N HIS A 9 -6.15 3.73 -7.11
CA HIS A 9 -4.74 3.41 -7.25
C HIS A 9 -3.88 4.62 -6.85
N TRP A 10 -2.84 4.35 -6.05
CA TRP A 10 -1.91 5.32 -5.51
C TRP A 10 -2.47 6.29 -4.46
N ALA A 11 -3.71 6.08 -3.98
CA ALA A 11 -4.20 6.80 -2.80
C ALA A 11 -3.37 6.40 -1.58
N ARG A 12 -3.05 7.37 -0.71
CA ARG A 12 -2.22 7.16 0.48
C ARG A 12 -2.86 7.81 1.69
N GLN A 13 -2.68 7.19 2.84
CA GLN A 13 -3.21 7.71 4.11
C GLN A 13 -2.20 7.44 5.23
N ARG A 14 -2.14 8.35 6.21
CA ARG A 14 -1.29 8.21 7.39
C ARG A 14 -2.16 8.19 8.65
N VAL A 15 -1.89 7.25 9.55
CA VAL A 15 -2.55 7.13 10.85
C VAL A 15 -1.49 6.79 11.89
N ALA A 16 -1.44 7.56 12.99
CA ALA A 16 -0.53 7.32 14.11
C ALA A 16 0.92 6.97 13.72
N GLY A 17 1.48 7.69 12.75
CA GLY A 17 2.85 7.48 12.28
C GLY A 17 3.02 6.41 11.19
N GLU A 18 2.08 5.47 11.06
CA GLU A 18 2.03 4.46 10.00
C GLU A 18 1.44 5.01 8.70
N ARG A 19 1.90 4.48 7.56
CA ARG A 19 1.46 4.89 6.23
C ARG A 19 0.91 3.70 5.46
N TYR A 20 -0.17 3.95 4.73
CA TYR A 20 -0.88 2.95 3.94
C TYR A 20 -1.02 3.44 2.51
N LEU A 21 -0.91 2.53 1.56
CA LEU A 21 -0.96 2.80 0.13
C LEU A 21 -1.97 1.86 -0.54
N CYS A 22 -2.89 2.42 -1.31
CA CYS A 22 -3.80 1.66 -2.15
C CYS A 22 -3.12 1.36 -3.49
N LEU A 23 -3.03 0.08 -3.85
CA LEU A 23 -2.39 -0.40 -5.08
C LEU A 23 -3.39 -1.19 -5.92
N LEU A 24 -3.16 -1.22 -7.22
CA LEU A 24 -3.88 -2.10 -8.14
C LEU A 24 -3.02 -3.35 -8.29
N GLN A 25 -3.51 -4.51 -7.88
CA GLN A 25 -2.84 -5.80 -8.03
C GLN A 25 -3.82 -6.80 -8.63
N GLU A 26 -3.43 -7.49 -9.70
CA GLU A 26 -4.26 -8.49 -10.37
C GLU A 26 -5.70 -8.03 -10.71
N GLY A 27 -5.88 -6.73 -10.99
CA GLY A 27 -7.18 -6.14 -11.31
C GLY A 27 -7.99 -5.66 -10.09
N GLU A 28 -7.50 -5.90 -8.88
CA GLU A 28 -8.16 -5.49 -7.63
C GLU A 28 -7.41 -4.35 -6.91
N LEU A 29 -8.16 -3.51 -6.21
CA LEU A 29 -7.56 -2.55 -5.30
C LEU A 29 -7.30 -3.21 -3.95
N VAL A 30 -6.05 -3.17 -3.52
CA VAL A 30 -5.59 -3.64 -2.22
C VAL A 30 -4.97 -2.49 -1.45
N VAL A 31 -4.96 -2.59 -0.12
CA VAL A 31 -4.22 -1.65 0.73
C VAL A 31 -3.03 -2.37 1.34
N VAL A 32 -1.85 -1.78 1.23
CA VAL A 32 -0.60 -2.29 1.81
C VAL A 32 0.02 -1.27 2.75
N LEU A 33 0.90 -1.71 3.63
CA LEU A 33 1.81 -0.79 4.31
C LEU A 33 2.72 -0.09 3.30
N ASP A 34 2.82 1.23 3.39
CA ASP A 34 3.68 2.08 2.57
C ASP A 34 5.14 2.03 3.08
N ARG A 35 5.70 0.81 3.06
CA ARG A 35 7.02 0.46 3.60
C ARG A 35 7.72 -0.55 2.70
N CYS A 36 8.82 -0.12 2.12
CA CYS A 36 9.71 -0.98 1.34
C CYS A 36 10.28 -2.11 2.20
N LYS A 37 10.34 -3.32 1.62
CA LYS A 37 10.87 -4.52 2.29
C LYS A 37 12.32 -4.40 2.77
N HIS A 38 13.10 -3.47 2.23
CA HIS A 38 14.50 -3.30 2.58
C HIS A 38 14.68 -2.56 3.92
N ARG A 39 14.37 -1.26 3.97
CA ARG A 39 14.56 -0.42 5.17
C ARG A 39 13.36 0.51 5.44
N GLY A 40 12.16 0.10 5.02
CA GLY A 40 10.91 0.81 5.34
C GLY A 40 10.64 2.09 4.54
N GLY A 41 11.35 2.31 3.43
CA GLY A 41 11.14 3.49 2.60
C GLY A 41 9.73 3.64 2.02
N PRO A 42 9.26 4.86 1.79
CA PRO A 42 7.90 5.14 1.34
C PRO A 42 7.74 4.71 -0.13
N LEU A 43 7.02 3.62 -0.35
CA LEU A 43 6.67 3.09 -1.66
C LEU A 43 5.81 4.08 -2.46
N SER A 44 4.99 4.88 -1.79
CA SER A 44 4.12 5.91 -2.37
C SER A 44 4.89 7.06 -3.05
N LEU A 45 6.19 7.22 -2.75
CA LEU A 45 7.08 8.15 -3.43
C LEU A 45 7.88 7.50 -4.57
N GLY A 46 7.71 6.20 -4.76
CA GLY A 46 8.38 5.40 -5.78
C GLY A 46 7.67 5.42 -7.13
N THR A 47 7.98 4.41 -7.94
CA THR A 47 7.37 4.22 -9.25
C THR A 47 6.71 2.86 -9.31
N TYR A 48 5.48 2.80 -9.80
CA TYR A 48 4.75 1.57 -10.09
C TYR A 48 4.95 1.18 -11.55
N ASP A 49 5.25 -0.09 -11.80
CA ASP A 49 5.32 -0.67 -13.14
C ASP A 49 4.02 -1.43 -13.39
N GLU A 50 3.18 -0.95 -14.31
CA GLU A 50 1.85 -1.53 -14.57
C GLU A 50 1.90 -2.95 -15.12
N ARG A 51 2.96 -3.29 -15.86
CA ARG A 51 3.11 -4.60 -16.53
C ARG A 51 3.50 -5.69 -15.54
N THR A 52 4.37 -5.36 -14.60
CA THR A 52 4.91 -6.30 -13.60
C THR A 52 4.24 -6.16 -12.24
N GLN A 53 3.45 -5.11 -12.05
CA GLN A 53 2.81 -4.71 -10.80
C GLN A 53 3.81 -4.56 -9.63
N CYS A 54 5.05 -4.23 -9.96
CA CYS A 54 6.10 -3.97 -8.98
C CYS A 54 6.12 -2.50 -8.57
N VAL A 55 6.57 -2.23 -7.34
CA VAL A 55 6.91 -0.86 -6.91
C VAL A 55 8.42 -0.74 -6.72
N LYS A 56 9.05 0.13 -7.51
CA LYS A 56 10.44 0.54 -7.32
C LYS A 56 10.49 1.62 -6.23
N CYS A 57 11.12 1.30 -5.11
CA CYS A 57 11.32 2.24 -4.00
C CYS A 57 12.20 3.41 -4.46
N PRO A 58 11.85 4.68 -4.14
CA PRO A 58 12.57 5.87 -4.63
C PRO A 58 13.92 6.10 -3.95
N TRP A 59 14.28 5.27 -2.97
CA TRP A 59 15.56 5.35 -2.30
C TRP A 59 16.56 4.42 -3.01
N HIS A 60 16.97 3.32 -2.38
CA HIS A 60 17.96 2.38 -2.91
C HIS A 60 17.46 1.51 -4.09
N ASP A 61 16.50 2.00 -4.88
CA ASP A 61 15.98 1.35 -6.09
C ASP A 61 15.41 -0.07 -5.90
N MET A 62 15.16 -0.46 -4.65
CA MET A 62 14.67 -1.79 -4.31
C MET A 62 13.31 -2.03 -4.95
N VAL A 63 13.23 -3.10 -5.75
CA VAL A 63 11.99 -3.56 -6.36
C VAL A 63 11.20 -4.38 -5.33
N ASN A 64 9.97 -3.96 -5.06
CA ASN A 64 8.98 -4.67 -4.26
C ASN A 64 8.04 -5.37 -5.23
N THR A 65 8.19 -6.69 -5.33
CA THR A 65 7.38 -7.53 -6.24
C THR A 65 5.96 -7.70 -5.69
N PRO A 66 5.01 -8.21 -6.49
CA PRO A 66 3.65 -8.50 -6.00
C PRO A 66 3.63 -9.34 -4.72
N ARG A 67 4.49 -10.37 -4.64
CA ARG A 67 4.67 -11.19 -3.44
C ARG A 67 5.11 -10.39 -2.20
N ASN A 68 5.97 -9.38 -2.38
CA ASN A 68 6.42 -8.54 -1.28
C ASN A 68 5.35 -7.56 -0.81
N LEU A 69 4.53 -7.08 -1.74
CA LEU A 69 3.40 -6.19 -1.46
C LEU A 69 2.28 -6.96 -0.75
N GLU A 70 1.98 -8.18 -1.20
CA GLU A 70 0.97 -9.06 -0.57
C GLU A 70 1.34 -9.41 0.88
N ALA A 71 2.62 -9.67 1.16
CA ALA A 71 3.11 -9.89 2.53
C ALA A 71 2.93 -8.68 3.46
N ARG A 72 2.56 -7.51 2.92
CA ARG A 72 2.33 -6.25 3.63
C ARG A 72 0.90 -5.76 3.48
N ARG A 73 0.00 -6.59 2.94
CA ARG A 73 -1.42 -6.27 2.73
C ARG A 73 -2.15 -6.13 4.06
N MET A 74 -3.06 -5.17 4.10
CA MET A 74 -3.97 -4.95 5.20
C MET A 74 -5.34 -5.59 4.89
N PRO A 75 -6.01 -6.20 5.89
CA PRO A 75 -7.40 -6.62 5.74
C PRO A 75 -8.26 -5.41 5.37
N SER A 76 -8.91 -5.48 4.21
CA SER A 76 -9.64 -4.34 3.65
C SER A 76 -10.82 -4.79 2.79
N VAL A 77 -11.85 -3.93 2.74
CA VAL A 77 -13.03 -4.08 1.90
C VAL A 77 -13.27 -2.79 1.13
N ARG A 78 -13.69 -2.91 -0.14
CA ARG A 78 -14.08 -1.78 -0.97
C ARG A 78 -15.60 -1.63 -0.98
N VAL A 79 -16.09 -0.43 -0.72
CA VAL A 79 -17.50 -0.05 -0.92
C VAL A 79 -17.54 1.24 -1.74
N GLY A 80 -17.99 1.14 -3.00
CA GLY A 80 -18.02 2.28 -3.92
C GLY A 80 -16.64 2.89 -4.12
N ALA A 81 -16.46 4.14 -3.66
CA ALA A 81 -15.22 4.90 -3.76
C ALA A 81 -14.34 4.86 -2.49
N VAL A 82 -14.68 4.02 -1.51
CA VAL A 82 -13.98 3.96 -0.20
C VAL A 82 -13.40 2.56 0.03
N MET A 83 -12.13 2.52 0.44
CA MET A 83 -11.52 1.36 1.09
C MET A 83 -11.68 1.52 2.60
N THR A 84 -12.28 0.53 3.25
CA THR A 84 -12.29 0.39 4.71
C THR A 84 -11.25 -0.65 5.08
N VAL A 85 -10.33 -0.29 5.98
CA VAL A 85 -9.13 -1.05 6.28
C VAL A 85 -9.05 -1.26 7.79
N VAL A 86 -8.80 -2.51 8.22
CA VAL A 86 -8.49 -2.80 9.61
C VAL A 86 -6.98 -2.62 9.80
N VAL A 87 -6.61 -1.72 10.71
CA VAL A 87 -5.21 -1.43 11.01
C VAL A 87 -4.92 -1.63 12.51
N PRO A 88 -3.67 -1.95 12.88
CA PRO A 88 -3.27 -2.03 14.28
C PRO A 88 -3.64 -0.76 15.04
N GLU A 89 -3.97 -0.91 16.32
CA GLU A 89 -4.08 0.24 17.20
C GLU A 89 -2.67 0.77 17.50
N PRO A 90 -2.48 2.08 17.53
CA PRO A 90 -1.23 2.64 18.02
C PRO A 90 -1.09 2.33 19.52
N ASP A 91 0.14 2.04 19.93
CA ASP A 91 0.52 1.95 21.34
C ASP A 91 0.35 3.30 22.08
#